data_AF-A0A7X9BCB4-F1
#
_entry.id   AF-A0A7X9BCB4-F1
#
_cell.length_a   1.000
_cell.length_b   1.000
_cell.length_c   1.000
_cell.angle_alpha   90.00
_cell.angle_beta   90.00
_cell.angle_gamma   90.00
#
_symmetry.space_group_name_H-M   'P 1'
#
loop_
_entity.id
_entity.type
_entity.pdbx_description
1 polymer ?
#
loop_
_entity_poly.entity_id
_entity_poly.type
_entity_poly.pdbx_seq_one_letter_code
_entity_poly.pdbx_strand_id
1 'polypeptide(L)'
;MSLKSKIILGILLLVLVGGGTTVYFLTAKKEVSKTVETKKEEEKEKEKEEPKNTCPEGYTKGETKCRKEVKFTYNCQKGEKLENGKCVKTIIKDATMLANCPEGSTDIKLTEYCGKDPKSSGHTNNPCPEGTLKEKIREGGYLYCYMKKRDWNPPYDTCGGDDKSYYFETSTSICYYDGSPAGVTRNCNHLPGTTLYDNKCYTTVAKDISYTCPSGYTKDNNKCYLYEKKNATKICPKDYVLENDKCVSEVPFITE
;
A
#
# COMPACT_ATOMS: atom_id res chain seq x y z
N MET A 1 -7.24 -11.66 36.21
CA MET A 1 -5.85 -11.23 36.49
C MET A 1 -5.72 -9.78 36.02
N SER A 2 -5.66 -8.85 36.97
CA SER A 2 -5.60 -7.40 36.76
C SER A 2 -4.14 -6.98 36.69
N LEU A 3 -3.74 -6.18 35.70
CA LEU A 3 -2.54 -5.35 35.83
C LEU A 3 -2.87 -3.90 35.45
N LYS A 4 -2.97 -3.09 36.51
CA LYS A 4 -3.11 -1.63 36.51
C LYS A 4 -1.75 -1.01 36.15
N SER A 5 -1.74 0.09 35.39
CA SER A 5 -1.05 1.32 35.85
C SER A 5 -1.39 2.50 34.93
N LYS A 6 -2.10 3.48 35.49
CA LYS A 6 -2.24 4.87 35.00
C LYS A 6 -1.24 5.71 35.78
N ILE A 7 -0.64 6.75 35.18
CA ILE A 7 -0.16 7.99 35.84
C ILE A 7 0.34 8.96 34.74
N ILE A 8 0.20 10.30 34.69
CA ILE A 8 -0.59 11.37 35.33
C ILE A 8 -0.37 12.63 34.45
N LEU A 9 -1.38 13.51 34.41
CA LEU A 9 -1.40 14.89 33.89
C LEU A 9 -0.54 15.87 34.74
N GLY A 10 0.14 16.81 34.06
CA GLY A 10 0.00 18.27 34.27
C GLY A 10 0.41 18.98 35.59
N ILE A 11 1.24 20.02 35.39
CA ILE A 11 1.17 21.40 35.95
C ILE A 11 1.94 21.78 37.24
N LEU A 12 2.71 22.87 37.08
CA LEU A 12 3.25 23.89 38.02
C LEU A 12 4.01 23.49 39.30
N LEU A 13 5.23 24.03 39.46
CA LEU A 13 5.59 24.96 40.56
C LEU A 13 7.00 25.55 40.40
N LEU A 14 7.09 26.88 40.41
CA LEU A 14 8.26 27.72 40.70
C LEU A 14 8.62 27.62 42.18
N VAL A 15 9.89 27.42 42.56
CA VAL A 15 10.57 28.08 43.71
C VAL A 15 12.10 28.11 43.52
N LEU A 16 12.66 29.26 43.89
CA LEU A 16 14.04 29.76 43.85
C LEU A 16 14.94 29.21 44.98
N VAL A 17 16.26 29.09 44.72
CA VAL A 17 17.38 29.28 45.69
C VAL A 17 18.62 29.65 44.84
N GLY A 18 19.24 30.84 44.90
CA GLY A 18 20.13 31.41 45.93
C GLY A 18 21.35 32.00 45.16
N GLY A 19 22.13 33.00 45.58
CA GLY A 19 22.21 33.85 46.78
C GLY A 19 23.43 34.80 46.63
N GLY A 20 23.55 35.77 47.54
CA GLY A 20 24.73 36.62 47.76
C GLY A 20 24.77 37.93 46.95
N THR A 21 25.08 39.11 47.48
CA THR A 21 25.56 39.57 48.80
C THR A 21 25.28 41.08 48.88
N THR A 22 24.90 41.56 50.06
CA THR A 22 24.69 42.96 50.46
C THR A 22 26.00 43.75 50.60
N VAL A 23 26.04 45.05 50.23
CA VAL A 23 26.58 46.17 51.06
C VAL A 23 25.94 47.51 50.63
N TYR A 24 25.61 48.30 51.65
CA TYR A 24 24.99 49.63 51.72
C TYR A 24 25.70 50.77 50.97
N PHE A 25 24.93 51.76 50.50
CA PHE A 25 25.22 53.18 50.76
C PHE A 25 23.91 53.97 51.00
N LEU A 26 23.97 54.79 52.03
CA LEU A 26 22.91 55.62 52.61
C LEU A 26 22.79 56.98 51.92
N THR A 27 21.71 57.69 52.32
CA THR A 27 21.41 59.13 52.23
C THR A 27 20.57 59.56 51.02
N ALA A 28 19.64 60.52 51.08
CA ALA A 28 18.57 60.92 52.02
C ALA A 28 17.96 62.22 51.46
N LYS A 29 16.61 62.36 51.50
CA LYS A 29 15.80 63.60 51.36
C LYS A 29 15.84 64.30 49.97
N LYS A 30 14.79 64.95 49.46
CA LYS A 30 13.76 65.79 50.10
C LYS A 30 12.56 66.09 49.13
N GLU A 31 11.33 66.04 49.69
CA GLU A 31 10.07 66.82 49.47
C GLU A 31 9.57 67.18 48.04
N VAL A 32 8.31 66.86 47.63
CA VAL A 32 7.00 67.51 47.95
C VAL A 32 7.00 69.00 47.54
N SER A 33 6.01 69.65 46.91
CA SER A 33 4.77 69.36 46.19
C SER A 33 4.25 70.72 45.68
N LYS A 34 3.56 70.72 44.53
CA LYS A 34 2.45 71.61 44.09
C LYS A 34 2.66 73.10 43.72
N THR A 35 2.15 73.36 42.51
CA THR A 35 1.28 74.46 42.00
C THR A 35 1.81 75.88 41.95
N VAL A 36 1.69 76.54 40.78
CA VAL A 36 0.79 77.69 40.50
C VAL A 36 0.79 77.98 38.98
N GLU A 37 -0.35 78.48 38.51
CA GLU A 37 -0.85 78.61 37.14
C GLU A 37 -0.25 79.77 36.30
N THR A 38 -0.37 79.58 34.98
CA THR A 38 -0.63 80.55 33.89
C THR A 38 0.30 81.74 33.65
N LYS A 39 0.81 81.85 32.40
CA LYS A 39 0.33 82.84 31.40
C LYS A 39 0.92 82.55 30.01
N LYS A 40 0.08 82.79 29.00
CA LYS A 40 0.33 82.80 27.55
C LYS A 40 1.44 83.80 27.18
N GLU A 41 2.25 83.45 26.19
CA GLU A 41 2.56 84.35 25.07
C GLU A 41 2.95 83.53 23.84
N GLU A 42 2.29 83.85 22.73
CA GLU A 42 2.48 83.28 21.40
C GLU A 42 3.70 83.95 20.77
N GLU A 43 4.66 83.16 20.28
CA GLU A 43 5.57 83.61 19.24
C GLU A 43 5.59 82.61 18.09
N LYS A 44 5.41 83.19 16.91
CA LYS A 44 5.02 82.59 15.65
C LYS A 44 6.29 82.13 14.93
N GLU A 45 6.66 80.86 15.10
CA GLU A 45 7.73 80.25 14.31
C GLU A 45 7.16 79.82 12.95
N LYS A 46 7.80 80.33 11.90
CA LYS A 46 7.43 80.16 10.51
C LYS A 46 7.72 78.72 10.11
N GLU A 47 6.72 77.85 10.24
CA GLU A 47 6.77 76.47 9.76
C GLU A 47 7.08 76.48 8.27
N LYS A 48 8.28 75.99 7.94
CA LYS A 48 8.67 75.66 6.59
C LYS A 48 7.80 74.44 6.25
N GLU A 49 6.72 74.63 5.50
CA GLU A 49 5.85 73.52 5.07
C GLU A 49 6.72 72.46 4.39
N GLU A 50 7.01 71.38 5.12
CA GLU A 50 7.56 70.17 4.54
C GLU A 50 6.49 69.61 3.59
N PRO A 51 6.87 69.17 2.38
CA PRO A 51 5.90 68.59 1.46
C PRO A 51 5.21 67.41 2.17
N LYS A 52 3.87 67.44 2.23
CA LYS A 52 3.06 66.36 2.80
C LYS A 52 3.16 65.14 1.90
N ASN A 53 4.20 64.35 2.13
CA ASN A 53 4.46 63.10 1.47
C ASN A 53 3.44 62.05 1.93
N THR A 54 2.40 61.82 1.14
CA THR A 54 1.34 60.82 1.38
C THR A 54 1.58 59.55 0.56
N CYS A 55 0.94 58.45 0.96
CA CYS A 55 1.04 57.17 0.24
C CYS A 55 -0.22 56.85 -0.55
N PRO A 56 -0.08 56.22 -1.74
CA PRO A 56 -1.24 55.73 -2.48
C PRO A 56 -2.04 54.71 -1.67
N GLU A 57 -3.30 54.52 -2.05
CA GLU A 57 -4.20 53.59 -1.37
C GLU A 57 -3.62 52.16 -1.29
N GLY A 58 -3.65 51.59 -0.09
CA GLY A 58 -3.14 50.26 0.19
C GLY A 58 -1.61 50.16 0.32
N TYR A 59 -0.87 51.27 0.22
CA TYR A 59 0.54 51.34 0.60
C TYR A 59 0.70 51.97 1.99
N THR A 60 1.72 51.54 2.73
CA THR A 60 2.10 52.11 4.02
C THR A 60 3.38 52.93 3.90
N LYS A 61 3.57 53.90 4.79
CA LYS A 61 4.79 54.71 4.83
C LYS A 61 5.98 53.84 5.23
N GLY A 62 6.93 53.65 4.32
CA GLY A 62 8.25 53.07 4.59
C GLY A 62 9.28 54.16 4.92
N GLU A 63 10.54 53.78 5.02
CA GLU A 63 11.62 54.71 5.42
C GLU A 63 11.85 55.84 4.42
N THR A 64 11.88 55.51 3.12
CA THR A 64 12.15 56.48 2.04
C THR A 64 11.10 56.45 0.93
N LYS A 65 10.20 55.47 0.94
CA LYS A 65 9.16 55.22 -0.07
C LYS A 65 7.91 54.63 0.58
N CYS A 66 6.81 54.63 -0.15
CA CYS A 66 5.62 53.88 0.22
C CYS A 66 5.81 52.40 -0.12
N ARG A 67 5.43 51.50 0.79
CA ARG A 67 5.66 50.06 0.69
C ARG A 67 4.36 49.28 0.80
N LYS A 68 4.19 48.23 0.02
CA LYS A 68 3.06 47.30 0.11
C LYS A 68 3.57 45.87 0.16
N GLU A 69 3.14 45.13 1.16
CA GLU A 69 3.46 43.72 1.33
C GLU A 69 2.25 42.85 1.00
N VAL A 70 2.47 41.82 0.20
CA VAL A 70 1.47 40.76 -0.06
C VAL A 70 2.13 39.40 0.11
N LYS A 71 1.32 38.37 0.37
CA LYS A 71 1.82 36.98 0.46
C LYS A 71 2.17 36.48 -0.94
N PHE A 72 3.27 35.74 -1.06
CA PHE A 72 3.57 35.00 -2.28
C PHE A 72 2.58 33.84 -2.46
N THR A 73 2.52 33.33 -3.68
CA THR A 73 1.81 32.07 -3.99
C THR A 73 2.82 31.00 -4.36
N TYR A 74 2.45 29.73 -4.16
CA TYR A 74 3.27 28.61 -4.61
C TYR A 74 2.86 28.20 -6.02
N ASN A 75 3.85 27.91 -6.85
CA ASN A 75 3.63 27.33 -8.16
C ASN A 75 4.25 25.94 -8.23
N CYS A 76 3.46 24.98 -8.68
CA CYS A 76 3.86 23.60 -8.91
C CYS A 76 3.61 23.25 -10.38
N GLN A 77 4.39 22.31 -10.91
CA GLN A 77 4.17 21.86 -12.29
C GLN A 77 2.86 21.08 -12.39
N LYS A 78 2.32 21.00 -13.61
CA LYS A 78 1.06 20.30 -13.88
C LYS A 78 1.13 18.85 -13.40
N GLY A 79 0.15 18.45 -12.60
CA GLY A 79 0.04 17.10 -12.03
C GLY A 79 0.74 16.92 -10.67
N GLU A 80 1.42 17.94 -10.16
CA GLU A 80 2.00 17.93 -8.82
C GLU A 80 1.03 18.55 -7.81
N LYS A 81 1.08 18.06 -6.57
CA LYS A 81 0.30 18.60 -5.44
C LYS A 81 1.22 19.35 -4.50
N LEU A 82 0.76 20.51 -4.02
CA LEU A 82 1.47 21.25 -2.99
C LEU A 82 1.20 20.61 -1.63
N GLU A 83 2.25 20.11 -0.98
CA GLU A 83 2.22 19.58 0.38
C GLU A 83 3.35 20.22 1.19
N ASN A 84 3.01 20.97 2.24
CA ASN A 84 3.98 21.59 3.16
C ASN A 84 5.09 22.40 2.45
N GLY A 85 4.71 23.23 1.46
CA GLY A 85 5.66 24.06 0.70
C GLY A 85 6.51 23.29 -0.32
N LYS A 86 6.23 22.01 -0.54
CA LYS A 86 6.87 21.18 -1.55
C LYS A 86 5.86 20.75 -2.61
N CYS A 87 6.27 20.77 -3.87
CA CYS A 87 5.52 20.13 -4.94
C CYS A 87 5.84 18.64 -4.93
N VAL A 88 4.80 17.82 -4.78
CA VAL A 88 4.88 16.37 -4.73
C VAL A 88 4.32 15.80 -6.02
N LYS A 89 5.14 15.06 -6.75
CA LYS A 89 4.73 14.28 -7.92
C LYS A 89 4.58 12.82 -7.51
N THR A 90 3.39 12.27 -7.70
CA THR A 90 3.12 10.85 -7.44
C THR A 90 3.23 10.07 -8.74
N ILE A 91 4.13 9.09 -8.77
CA ILE A 91 4.29 8.17 -9.89
C ILE A 91 3.71 6.83 -9.45
N ILE A 92 2.72 6.32 -10.18
CA ILE A 92 2.02 5.08 -9.89
C ILE A 92 2.36 4.05 -10.98
N LYS A 93 2.73 2.83 -10.56
CA LYS A 93 2.94 1.68 -11.44
C LYS A 93 2.16 0.48 -10.91
N ASP A 94 1.84 -0.45 -11.80
CA ASP A 94 1.33 -1.76 -11.40
C ASP A 94 2.45 -2.58 -10.75
N ALA A 95 2.11 -3.28 -9.67
CA ALA A 95 3.01 -4.22 -9.05
C ALA A 95 3.16 -5.47 -9.92
N THR A 96 4.35 -6.08 -9.88
CA THR A 96 4.58 -7.36 -10.56
C THR A 96 4.04 -8.47 -9.69
N MET A 97 3.10 -9.26 -10.22
CA MET A 97 2.57 -10.45 -9.55
C MET A 97 3.60 -11.58 -9.63
N LEU A 98 3.89 -12.18 -8.50
CA LEU A 98 4.79 -13.31 -8.36
C LEU A 98 4.03 -14.46 -7.68
N ALA A 99 3.82 -15.54 -8.42
CA ALA A 99 3.17 -16.76 -7.94
C ALA A 99 4.24 -17.80 -7.59
N ASN A 100 4.36 -18.14 -6.31
CA ASN A 100 5.34 -19.09 -5.81
C ASN A 100 4.66 -20.31 -5.18
N CYS A 101 5.38 -21.42 -5.12
CA CYS A 101 4.91 -22.58 -4.38
C CYS A 101 5.05 -22.35 -2.87
N PRO A 102 4.01 -22.65 -2.07
CA PRO A 102 4.10 -22.63 -0.62
C PRO A 102 5.21 -23.53 -0.10
N GLU A 103 5.69 -23.25 1.10
CA GLU A 103 6.70 -24.07 1.77
C GLU A 103 6.25 -25.54 1.87
N GLY A 104 7.18 -26.45 1.59
CA GLY A 104 6.90 -27.90 1.59
C GLY A 104 6.12 -28.39 0.37
N SER A 105 5.87 -27.56 -0.64
CA SER A 105 5.28 -27.97 -1.92
C SER A 105 6.27 -27.94 -3.08
N THR A 106 5.94 -28.64 -4.17
CA THR A 106 6.77 -28.81 -5.36
C THR A 106 6.13 -28.10 -6.56
N ASP A 107 6.93 -27.40 -7.36
CA ASP A 107 6.47 -26.85 -8.64
C ASP A 107 6.23 -27.98 -9.65
N ILE A 108 4.95 -28.32 -9.82
CA ILE A 108 4.46 -29.35 -10.76
C ILE A 108 4.13 -28.78 -12.15
N LYS A 109 4.61 -27.57 -12.47
CA LYS A 109 4.44 -26.91 -13.77
C LYS A 109 2.99 -26.59 -14.16
N LEU A 110 2.10 -26.56 -13.17
CA LEU A 110 0.77 -25.95 -13.34
C LEU A 110 0.84 -24.45 -13.08
N THR A 111 0.05 -23.67 -13.83
CA THR A 111 0.04 -22.21 -13.73
C THR A 111 -0.33 -21.75 -12.32
N GLU A 112 -1.39 -22.31 -11.74
CA GLU A 112 -2.00 -21.84 -10.49
C GLU A 112 -1.70 -22.72 -9.27
N TYR A 113 -1.17 -23.93 -9.49
CA TYR A 113 -1.06 -24.96 -8.45
C TYR A 113 0.35 -25.51 -8.31
N CYS A 114 0.65 -25.98 -7.11
CA CYS A 114 1.83 -26.76 -6.74
C CYS A 114 1.41 -28.13 -6.23
N GLY A 115 2.32 -29.09 -6.29
CA GLY A 115 2.11 -30.43 -5.76
C GLY A 115 2.51 -30.50 -4.29
N LYS A 116 1.61 -30.92 -3.43
CA LYS A 116 1.86 -31.20 -2.02
C LYS A 116 1.77 -32.70 -1.78
N ASP A 117 2.73 -33.23 -1.01
CA ASP A 117 2.83 -34.62 -0.55
C ASP A 117 2.56 -35.67 -1.64
N PRO A 118 3.58 -36.28 -2.27
CA PRO A 118 3.35 -37.34 -3.25
C PRO A 118 2.62 -38.51 -2.58
N LYS A 119 1.39 -38.80 -3.02
CA LYS A 119 0.52 -39.82 -2.43
C LYS A 119 0.84 -41.22 -2.90
N SER A 120 1.29 -41.36 -4.15
CA SER A 120 1.72 -42.63 -4.73
C SER A 120 2.49 -42.38 -6.03
N SER A 121 3.09 -43.44 -6.58
CA SER A 121 3.55 -43.44 -7.96
C SER A 121 2.35 -43.43 -8.92
N GLY A 122 2.50 -42.79 -10.08
CA GLY A 122 1.52 -42.86 -11.16
C GLY A 122 1.38 -44.29 -11.67
N HIS A 123 0.14 -44.76 -11.79
CA HIS A 123 -0.18 -46.09 -12.29
C HIS A 123 -0.20 -46.10 -13.80
N THR A 124 0.28 -47.17 -14.41
CA THR A 124 0.38 -47.34 -15.85
C THR A 124 -0.89 -48.01 -16.41
N ASN A 125 -1.68 -47.30 -17.23
CA ASN A 125 -2.83 -47.81 -17.98
C ASN A 125 -2.72 -47.38 -19.46
N ASN A 126 -2.74 -48.22 -20.49
CA ASN A 126 -2.81 -47.75 -21.88
C ASN A 126 -4.26 -47.42 -22.23
N PRO A 127 -4.49 -46.81 -23.39
CA PRO A 127 -5.77 -46.99 -24.08
C PRO A 127 -6.08 -48.48 -24.23
N CYS A 128 -7.35 -48.83 -24.07
CA CYS A 128 -7.80 -50.19 -24.34
C CYS A 128 -7.62 -50.53 -25.84
N PRO A 129 -7.30 -51.78 -26.18
CA PRO A 129 -7.15 -52.18 -27.58
C PRO A 129 -8.45 -51.98 -28.35
N GLU A 130 -8.35 -51.76 -29.65
CA GLU A 130 -9.52 -51.68 -30.53
C GLU A 130 -10.37 -52.97 -30.43
N GLY A 131 -11.69 -52.82 -30.45
CA GLY A 131 -12.62 -53.93 -30.20
C GLY A 131 -12.94 -54.16 -28.72
N THR A 132 -12.46 -53.31 -27.81
CA THR A 132 -12.89 -53.32 -26.41
C THR A 132 -14.39 -53.02 -26.30
N LEU A 133 -15.10 -53.91 -25.60
CA LEU A 133 -16.55 -53.80 -25.40
C LEU A 133 -16.90 -52.99 -24.14
N LYS A 134 -16.04 -53.05 -23.13
CA LYS A 134 -16.21 -52.30 -21.88
C LYS A 134 -14.88 -51.92 -21.27
N GLU A 135 -14.84 -50.70 -20.76
CA GLU A 135 -13.75 -50.20 -19.94
C GLU A 135 -14.21 -50.06 -18.50
N LYS A 136 -13.39 -50.50 -17.54
CA LYS A 136 -13.66 -50.29 -16.11
C LYS A 136 -12.38 -50.09 -15.33
N ILE A 137 -12.33 -49.01 -14.56
CA ILE A 137 -11.31 -48.83 -13.52
C ILE A 137 -11.70 -49.69 -12.32
N ARG A 138 -10.82 -50.60 -11.92
CA ARG A 138 -10.99 -51.45 -10.73
C ARG A 138 -10.37 -50.82 -9.49
N GLU A 139 -10.66 -51.41 -8.32
CA GLU A 139 -9.94 -51.11 -7.09
C GLU A 139 -8.42 -51.22 -7.31
N GLY A 140 -7.68 -50.18 -6.92
CA GLY A 140 -6.25 -50.05 -7.20
C GLY A 140 -5.90 -49.33 -8.50
N GLY A 141 -6.86 -48.83 -9.28
CA GLY A 141 -6.61 -47.84 -10.33
C GLY A 141 -6.41 -48.33 -11.75
N TYR A 142 -6.35 -49.64 -11.92
CA TYR A 142 -6.05 -50.25 -13.20
C TYR A 142 -7.27 -50.18 -14.10
N LEU A 143 -7.05 -49.69 -15.32
CA LEU A 143 -8.04 -49.77 -16.40
C LEU A 143 -8.06 -51.20 -16.93
N TYR A 144 -9.22 -51.85 -16.80
CA TYR A 144 -9.49 -53.16 -17.39
C TYR A 144 -10.29 -52.99 -18.67
N CYS A 145 -9.82 -53.67 -19.71
CA CYS A 145 -10.43 -53.71 -21.04
C CYS A 145 -11.08 -55.09 -21.21
N TYR A 146 -12.40 -55.15 -21.30
CA TYR A 146 -13.14 -56.39 -21.50
C TYR A 146 -13.47 -56.56 -22.98
N MET A 147 -13.10 -57.72 -23.51
CA MET A 147 -13.23 -58.04 -24.94
C MET A 147 -14.45 -58.91 -25.26
N LYS A 148 -15.09 -59.48 -24.24
CA LYS A 148 -16.26 -60.36 -24.40
C LYS A 148 -17.41 -59.90 -23.52
N LYS A 149 -18.64 -60.13 -24.00
CA LYS A 149 -19.87 -59.91 -23.24
C LYS A 149 -20.84 -61.08 -23.40
N ARG A 150 -21.70 -61.29 -22.42
CA ARG A 150 -22.85 -62.21 -22.50
C ARG A 150 -24.05 -61.57 -21.81
N ASP A 151 -25.23 -61.76 -22.40
CA ASP A 151 -26.49 -61.40 -21.74
C ASP A 151 -26.71 -62.35 -20.57
N TRP A 152 -27.06 -61.81 -19.42
CA TRP A 152 -27.34 -62.63 -18.24
C TRP A 152 -28.53 -63.56 -18.52
N ASN A 153 -28.31 -64.88 -18.43
CA ASN A 153 -29.35 -65.89 -18.60
C ASN A 153 -29.39 -66.79 -17.34
N PRO A 154 -30.48 -66.77 -16.55
CA PRO A 154 -30.62 -67.59 -15.34
C PRO A 154 -30.51 -69.09 -15.66
N PRO A 155 -30.08 -69.95 -14.70
CA PRO A 155 -30.29 -69.82 -13.25
C PRO A 155 -29.06 -69.39 -12.41
N TYR A 156 -28.02 -68.84 -13.04
CA TYR A 156 -26.78 -68.51 -12.32
C TYR A 156 -26.81 -67.06 -11.77
N ASP A 157 -26.75 -66.90 -10.44
CA ASP A 157 -26.85 -65.61 -9.71
C ASP A 157 -25.62 -64.69 -9.85
N THR A 158 -24.61 -65.10 -10.61
CA THR A 158 -23.40 -64.31 -10.85
C THR A 158 -22.90 -64.54 -12.27
N CYS A 159 -21.94 -63.73 -12.74
CA CYS A 159 -21.26 -63.97 -14.02
C CYS A 159 -20.47 -65.29 -14.07
N GLY A 160 -20.53 -66.15 -13.04
CA GLY A 160 -20.13 -67.55 -13.11
C GLY A 160 -18.65 -67.76 -13.42
N GLY A 161 -17.78 -66.97 -12.78
CA GLY A 161 -16.33 -67.11 -12.89
C GLY A 161 -15.65 -66.98 -11.54
N ASP A 162 -14.70 -67.85 -11.28
CA ASP A 162 -13.80 -67.91 -10.14
C ASP A 162 -12.57 -66.96 -10.32
N ASP A 163 -12.42 -66.37 -11.51
CA ASP A 163 -11.32 -65.50 -11.87
C ASP A 163 -11.63 -64.01 -11.78
N LYS A 164 -10.63 -63.20 -11.38
CA LYS A 164 -10.72 -61.74 -11.30
C LYS A 164 -10.85 -61.03 -12.67
N SER A 165 -11.31 -61.67 -13.74
CA SER A 165 -11.38 -61.11 -15.09
C SER A 165 -12.80 -60.78 -15.57
N TYR A 166 -13.84 -60.90 -14.72
CA TYR A 166 -15.23 -60.55 -15.06
C TYR A 166 -15.72 -59.24 -14.44
N TYR A 167 -16.68 -58.57 -15.09
CA TYR A 167 -17.40 -57.39 -14.58
C TYR A 167 -18.90 -57.49 -14.90
N PHE A 168 -19.75 -57.30 -13.89
CA PHE A 168 -21.20 -57.28 -14.05
C PHE A 168 -21.73 -55.85 -14.11
N GLU A 169 -22.40 -55.52 -15.20
CA GLU A 169 -23.09 -54.24 -15.36
C GLU A 169 -24.57 -54.39 -14.96
N THR A 170 -24.88 -53.95 -13.74
CA THR A 170 -26.22 -54.09 -13.14
C THR A 170 -27.31 -53.33 -13.90
N SER A 171 -26.97 -52.25 -14.59
CA SER A 171 -27.93 -51.44 -15.35
C SER A 171 -28.46 -52.16 -16.60
N THR A 172 -27.67 -53.05 -17.19
CA THR A 172 -28.02 -53.74 -18.44
C THR A 172 -28.11 -55.25 -18.26
N SER A 173 -27.84 -55.77 -17.06
CA SER A 173 -27.72 -57.21 -16.80
C SER A 173 -26.77 -57.91 -17.79
N ILE A 174 -25.63 -57.28 -18.07
CA ILE A 174 -24.60 -57.83 -18.98
C ILE A 174 -23.37 -58.22 -18.17
N CYS A 175 -22.83 -59.40 -18.46
CA CYS A 175 -21.54 -59.85 -17.94
C CYS A 175 -20.45 -59.64 -18.98
N TYR A 176 -19.37 -58.95 -18.59
CA TYR A 176 -18.17 -58.76 -19.38
C TYR A 176 -17.03 -59.65 -18.89
N TYR A 177 -16.25 -60.21 -19.81
CA TYR A 177 -15.19 -61.20 -19.55
C TYR A 177 -13.89 -60.85 -20.28
N ASP A 178 -12.84 -61.64 -19.99
CA ASP A 178 -11.48 -61.50 -20.53
C ASP A 178 -10.89 -60.12 -20.27
N GLY A 179 -11.13 -59.60 -19.06
CA GLY A 179 -10.54 -58.34 -18.62
C GLY A 179 -9.01 -58.45 -18.58
N SER A 180 -8.33 -57.66 -19.41
CA SER A 180 -6.87 -57.50 -19.37
C SER A 180 -6.50 -56.08 -18.92
N PRO A 181 -5.38 -55.90 -18.19
CA PRO A 181 -4.90 -54.57 -17.87
C PRO A 181 -4.47 -53.87 -19.16
N ALA A 182 -4.94 -52.65 -19.38
CA ALA A 182 -4.39 -51.82 -20.44
C ALA A 182 -2.89 -51.57 -20.16
N GLY A 183 -2.03 -51.55 -21.20
CA GLY A 183 -0.58 -51.28 -21.13
C GLY A 183 -0.11 -49.95 -20.47
N VAL A 184 0.97 -49.30 -20.92
CA VAL A 184 1.68 -48.26 -20.13
C VAL A 184 1.34 -46.77 -20.46
N THR A 185 0.32 -46.15 -19.84
CA THR A 185 0.29 -44.68 -19.63
C THR A 185 0.17 -44.33 -18.15
N ARG A 186 1.14 -43.57 -17.61
CA ARG A 186 1.05 -43.16 -16.20
C ARG A 186 -0.11 -42.19 -15.99
N ASN A 187 -0.94 -42.45 -15.00
CA ASN A 187 -2.04 -41.60 -14.57
C ASN A 187 -2.27 -41.73 -13.06
N CYS A 188 -3.17 -40.90 -12.54
CA CYS A 188 -3.53 -40.85 -11.12
C CYS A 188 -5.02 -41.06 -10.89
N ASN A 189 -5.70 -41.78 -11.81
CA ASN A 189 -7.17 -41.93 -11.78
C ASN A 189 -7.66 -42.71 -10.55
N HIS A 190 -6.78 -43.45 -9.90
CA HIS A 190 -7.04 -44.16 -8.64
C HIS A 190 -7.09 -43.25 -7.42
N LEU A 191 -6.60 -42.01 -7.56
CA LEU A 191 -6.58 -40.98 -6.52
C LEU A 191 -7.26 -39.72 -7.04
N PRO A 192 -8.59 -39.62 -6.92
CA PRO A 192 -9.33 -38.42 -7.28
C PRO A 192 -8.74 -37.16 -6.61
N GLY A 193 -8.64 -36.07 -7.37
CA GLY A 193 -8.09 -34.81 -6.87
C GLY A 193 -6.55 -34.76 -6.81
N THR A 194 -5.85 -35.70 -7.47
CA THR A 194 -4.39 -35.66 -7.62
C THR A 194 -3.97 -35.43 -9.07
N THR A 195 -2.78 -34.85 -9.24
CA THR A 195 -2.16 -34.59 -10.55
C THR A 195 -0.88 -35.40 -10.70
N LEU A 196 -0.67 -35.96 -11.89
CA LEU A 196 0.57 -36.65 -12.22
C LEU A 196 1.67 -35.64 -12.54
N TYR A 197 2.78 -35.73 -11.81
CA TYR A 197 4.02 -35.02 -12.11
C TYR A 197 5.21 -35.90 -11.75
N ASP A 198 6.22 -35.97 -12.60
CA ASP A 198 7.43 -36.81 -12.39
C ASP A 198 7.10 -38.23 -11.89
N ASN A 199 6.16 -38.90 -12.59
CA ASN A 199 5.71 -40.26 -12.28
C ASN A 199 5.11 -40.45 -10.87
N LYS A 200 4.71 -39.38 -10.19
CA LYS A 200 4.06 -39.39 -8.87
C LYS A 200 2.75 -38.61 -8.91
N CYS A 201 1.82 -39.02 -8.08
CA CYS A 201 0.53 -38.38 -7.92
C CYS A 201 0.58 -37.42 -6.73
N TYR A 202 0.42 -36.12 -7.01
CA TYR A 202 0.45 -35.06 -6.00
C TYR A 202 -0.96 -34.56 -5.72
N THR A 203 -1.27 -34.27 -4.46
CA THR A 203 -2.41 -33.39 -4.15
C THR A 203 -2.05 -31.98 -4.58
N THR A 204 -2.99 -31.22 -5.15
CA THR A 204 -2.73 -29.84 -5.57
C THR A 204 -3.00 -28.85 -4.43
N VAL A 205 -2.11 -27.88 -4.27
CA VAL A 205 -2.28 -26.70 -3.41
C VAL A 205 -2.11 -25.44 -4.25
N ALA A 206 -2.87 -24.38 -3.96
CA ALA A 206 -2.76 -23.12 -4.68
C ALA A 206 -1.38 -22.47 -4.46
N LYS A 207 -0.88 -21.76 -5.48
CA LYS A 207 0.31 -20.92 -5.34
C LYS A 207 0.06 -19.73 -4.42
N ASP A 208 1.07 -19.36 -3.65
CA ASP A 208 1.07 -18.12 -2.89
C ASP A 208 1.27 -16.95 -3.84
N ILE A 209 0.34 -16.00 -3.81
CA ILE A 209 0.40 -14.79 -4.61
C ILE A 209 1.05 -13.69 -3.79
N SER A 210 2.16 -13.17 -4.31
CA SER A 210 2.85 -12.01 -3.76
C SER A 210 3.00 -10.94 -4.84
N TYR A 211 3.16 -9.69 -4.41
CA TYR A 211 3.37 -8.56 -5.30
C TYR A 211 4.68 -7.87 -4.94
N THR A 212 5.47 -7.54 -5.96
CA THR A 212 6.76 -6.85 -5.84
C THR A 212 6.74 -5.53 -6.61
N CYS A 213 7.55 -4.58 -6.13
CA CYS A 213 7.70 -3.27 -6.73
C CYS A 213 9.15 -3.04 -7.19
N PRO A 214 9.38 -2.23 -8.24
CA PRO A 214 10.72 -1.80 -8.62
C PRO A 214 11.42 -1.09 -7.46
N SER A 215 12.76 -1.09 -7.47
CA SER A 215 13.57 -0.39 -6.48
C SER A 215 13.17 1.08 -6.35
N GLY A 216 13.04 1.55 -5.11
CA GLY A 216 12.65 2.93 -4.78
C GLY A 216 11.13 3.16 -4.69
N TYR A 217 10.30 2.20 -5.10
CA TYR A 217 8.84 2.32 -4.97
C TYR A 217 8.35 1.65 -3.68
N THR A 218 7.35 2.26 -3.06
CA THR A 218 6.61 1.69 -1.93
C THR A 218 5.40 0.92 -2.44
N LYS A 219 5.25 -0.32 -2.00
CA LYS A 219 4.09 -1.15 -2.33
C LYS A 219 2.88 -0.78 -1.48
N ASP A 220 1.74 -0.61 -2.12
CA ASP A 220 0.43 -0.60 -1.47
C ASP A 220 -0.53 -1.43 -2.33
N ASN A 221 -0.99 -2.55 -1.76
CA ASN A 221 -1.75 -3.60 -2.44
C ASN A 221 -1.06 -4.08 -3.74
N ASN A 222 -1.73 -3.91 -4.89
CA ASN A 222 -1.24 -4.27 -6.22
C ASN A 222 -0.65 -3.08 -7.00
N LYS A 223 -0.37 -1.97 -6.31
CA LYS A 223 0.22 -0.76 -6.89
C LYS A 223 1.53 -0.41 -6.21
N CYS A 224 2.39 0.27 -6.96
CA CYS A 224 3.69 0.76 -6.52
C CYS A 224 3.71 2.27 -6.66
N TYR A 225 4.08 2.96 -5.57
CA TYR A 225 4.07 4.41 -5.48
C TYR A 225 5.48 4.95 -5.27
N LEU A 226 5.83 5.97 -6.04
CA LEU A 226 7.04 6.79 -5.81
C LEU A 226 6.62 8.24 -5.67
N TYR A 227 7.14 8.90 -4.64
CA TYR A 227 6.86 10.31 -4.32
C TYR A 227 8.11 11.14 -4.53
N GLU A 228 8.15 11.88 -5.63
CA GLU A 228 9.21 12.84 -5.90
C GLU A 228 8.83 14.19 -5.28
N LYS A 229 9.71 14.73 -4.43
CA LYS A 229 9.46 15.99 -3.72
C LYS A 229 10.47 17.03 -4.15
N LYS A 230 9.99 18.21 -4.54
CA LYS A 230 10.83 19.38 -4.80
C LYS A 230 10.26 20.61 -4.11
N ASN A 231 11.12 21.59 -3.82
CA ASN A 231 10.65 22.85 -3.24
C ASN A 231 9.73 23.56 -4.23
N ALA A 232 8.59 24.06 -3.75
CA ALA A 232 7.69 24.83 -4.58
C ALA A 232 8.28 26.21 -4.87
N THR A 233 8.12 26.69 -6.09
CA THR A 233 8.59 28.03 -6.46
C THR A 233 7.63 29.06 -5.88
N LYS A 234 8.17 30.04 -5.16
CA LYS A 234 7.41 31.19 -4.66
C LYS A 234 7.28 32.21 -5.78
N ILE A 235 6.05 32.64 -6.08
CA ILE A 235 5.75 33.61 -7.14
C ILE A 235 5.05 34.81 -6.53
N CYS A 236 5.54 36.00 -6.88
CA CYS A 236 4.94 37.27 -6.55
C CYS A 236 4.03 37.77 -7.68
N PRO A 237 2.98 38.56 -7.36
CA PRO A 237 2.20 39.27 -8.36
C PRO A 237 3.09 40.14 -9.26
N LYS A 238 2.58 40.52 -10.42
CA LYS A 238 3.26 41.44 -11.32
C LYS A 238 3.63 42.72 -10.55
N ASP A 239 4.86 43.20 -10.76
CA ASP A 239 5.43 44.42 -10.16
C ASP A 239 5.74 44.34 -8.64
N TYR A 240 5.76 43.12 -8.08
CA TYR A 240 6.26 42.84 -6.73
C TYR A 240 7.53 41.98 -6.79
N VAL A 241 8.45 42.20 -5.85
CA VAL A 241 9.70 41.45 -5.69
C VAL A 241 9.63 40.63 -4.41
N LEU A 242 10.18 39.40 -4.43
CA LEU A 242 10.22 38.55 -3.24
C LEU A 242 11.35 39.01 -2.30
N GLU A 243 10.98 39.44 -1.10
CA GLU A 243 11.89 39.83 -0.02
C GLU A 243 11.42 39.20 1.30
N ASN A 244 12.31 38.49 2.01
CA ASN A 244 12.02 37.93 3.34
C ASN A 244 10.67 37.18 3.42
N ASP A 245 10.40 36.32 2.44
CA ASP A 245 9.15 35.55 2.34
C ASP A 245 7.86 36.37 2.20
N LYS A 246 7.98 37.61 1.72
CA LYS A 246 6.87 38.47 1.33
C LYS A 246 7.13 39.05 -0.05
N CYS A 247 6.06 39.33 -0.77
CA CYS A 247 6.12 40.06 -2.02
C CYS A 247 5.98 41.53 -1.71
N VAL A 248 6.92 42.34 -2.17
CA VAL A 248 7.06 43.75 -1.81
C VAL A 248 7.01 44.60 -3.07
N SER A 249 6.24 45.68 -3.00
CA SER A 249 6.25 46.73 -4.02
C SER A 249 6.52 48.06 -3.33
N GLU A 250 7.41 48.87 -3.93
CA GLU A 250 7.77 50.19 -3.45
C GLU A 250 7.46 51.26 -4.50
N VAL A 251 6.85 52.35 -4.06
CA VAL A 251 6.48 53.49 -4.90
C VAL A 251 6.86 54.80 -4.21
N PRO A 252 7.20 55.86 -4.96
CA PRO A 252 7.54 57.16 -4.36
C PRO A 252 6.34 57.73 -3.59
N PHE A 253 6.62 58.63 -2.65
CA PHE A 253 5.60 59.43 -1.99
C PHE A 253 4.88 60.32 -3.02
N ILE A 254 3.58 60.54 -2.79
CA ILE A 254 2.80 61.51 -3.53
C ILE A 254 2.90 62.84 -2.79
N THR A 255 3.13 63.93 -3.52
CA THR A 255 3.01 65.30 -3.01
C THR A 255 1.64 65.83 -3.42
N GLU A 256 0.82 66.21 -2.44
CA GLU A 256 -0.40 67.00 -2.68
C GLU A 256 -0.06 68.47 -2.93
#